data_AF-A0A2V7TRB5-F1
#
_entry.id   AF-A0A2V7TRB5-F1
#
_cell.length_a   1.000
_cell.length_b   1.000
_cell.length_c   1.000
_cell.angle_alpha   90.00
_cell.angle_beta   90.00
_cell.angle_gamma   90.00
#
_symmetry.space_group_name_H-M   'P 1'
#
loop_
_entity.id
_entity.type
_entity.pdbx_description
1 polymer ?
#
loop_
_entity_poly.entity_id
_entity_poly.type
_entity_poly.pdbx_seq_one_letter_code
_entity_poly.pdbx_strand_id
1 'polypeptide(L)'
;MRWTCAAWAGRGGRTCPRCGRRSTGCTLFSPEVTGMADAMQPLPHAPIGMILGLLEHLKDVPGGREDLYKLGGPMGYELDDLLPVTEAAKRLGLVRIVAGDIELTPEGKVLAAAEEPERKERMSRYLRKLSLIADIRRAVERSRSGRAPRNRFLERLRESFSEAEAERQLSTALDWARYGEVFDFDPDAEEFVLPPS
;
A
#
# COMPACT_ATOMS: atom_id res chain seq x y z
N MET A 1 23.78 -30.63 19.74
CA MET A 1 23.24 -31.88 19.17
C MET A 1 21.75 -31.69 18.91
N ARG A 2 21.36 -31.57 17.63
CA ARG A 2 19.96 -31.47 17.18
C ARG A 2 19.36 -32.88 17.15
N TRP A 3 18.21 -33.08 17.77
CA TRP A 3 17.44 -34.31 17.67
C TRP A 3 16.27 -34.10 16.69
N THR A 4 16.16 -34.95 15.67
CA THR A 4 15.06 -34.96 14.69
C THR A 4 13.88 -35.80 15.20
N CYS A 5 12.66 -35.40 14.83
CA CYS A 5 11.37 -35.98 15.27
C CYS A 5 11.13 -37.47 14.94
N ALA A 6 12.08 -38.18 14.30
CA ALA A 6 11.83 -39.52 13.76
C ALA A 6 11.87 -40.66 14.80
N ALA A 7 12.24 -40.41 16.05
CA ALA A 7 12.45 -41.48 17.05
C ALA A 7 11.27 -41.73 18.03
N TRP A 8 10.10 -41.12 17.82
CA TRP A 8 9.03 -41.08 18.83
C TRP A 8 7.78 -41.91 18.51
N ALA A 9 7.74 -42.63 17.39
CA ALA A 9 6.63 -43.51 17.04
C ALA A 9 6.81 -44.89 17.69
N GLY A 10 6.40 -45.07 18.94
CA GLY A 10 6.42 -46.42 19.54
C GLY A 10 6.14 -46.60 21.02
N ARG A 11 5.77 -45.56 21.78
CA ARG A 11 5.39 -45.74 23.21
C ARG A 11 4.17 -44.92 23.56
N GLY A 12 3.09 -45.63 23.90
CA GLY A 12 1.80 -45.06 24.24
C GLY A 12 1.82 -44.05 25.38
N GLY A 13 0.88 -43.11 25.29
CA GLY A 13 0.27 -42.50 26.46
C GLY A 13 1.03 -41.39 27.18
N ARG A 14 1.84 -40.57 26.49
CA ARG A 14 2.44 -39.37 27.12
C ARG A 14 2.12 -38.07 26.39
N THR A 15 1.78 -37.07 27.21
CA THR A 15 1.55 -35.67 26.86
C THR A 15 2.77 -35.06 26.17
N CYS A 16 2.55 -34.21 25.16
CA CYS A 16 3.63 -33.51 24.47
C CYS A 16 4.42 -32.62 25.45
N PRO A 17 5.76 -32.73 25.55
CA PRO A 17 6.56 -31.96 26.51
C PRO A 17 6.62 -30.45 26.21
N ARG A 18 6.13 -29.99 25.05
CA ARG A 18 6.01 -28.55 24.72
C ARG A 18 4.66 -27.93 25.08
N CYS A 19 3.58 -28.71 25.14
CA CYS A 19 2.22 -28.18 25.32
C CYS A 19 1.32 -28.96 26.30
N GLY A 20 1.82 -30.03 26.92
CA GLY A 20 1.17 -30.71 28.04
C GLY A 20 -0.15 -31.47 27.75
N ARG A 21 -0.64 -31.55 26.51
CA ARG A 21 -1.96 -32.16 26.19
C ARG A 21 -1.88 -33.61 25.71
N ARG A 22 -2.91 -34.41 26.06
CA ARG A 22 -3.16 -35.78 25.56
C ARG A 22 -3.96 -35.72 24.25
N SER A 23 -3.60 -36.60 23.33
CA SER A 23 -4.08 -36.64 21.95
C SER A 23 -5.45 -37.33 21.82
N THR A 24 -6.51 -36.54 21.68
CA THR A 24 -7.69 -36.81 20.84
C THR A 24 -8.53 -35.52 20.85
N GLY A 25 -8.45 -34.74 19.76
CA GLY A 25 -9.17 -33.46 19.67
C GLY A 25 -8.28 -32.22 19.55
N CYS A 26 -7.13 -32.33 18.89
CA CYS A 26 -6.44 -31.16 18.34
C CYS A 26 -7.01 -30.92 16.95
N THR A 27 -8.27 -30.46 16.85
CA THR A 27 -8.70 -29.73 15.65
C THR A 27 -7.74 -28.56 15.53
N LEU A 28 -6.99 -28.56 14.44
CA LEU A 28 -6.04 -27.54 14.05
C LEU A 28 -6.61 -26.16 14.40
N PHE A 29 -6.11 -25.64 15.50
CA PHE A 29 -6.19 -24.25 15.84
C PHE A 29 -5.42 -23.55 14.73
N SER A 30 -6.11 -23.09 13.69
CA SER A 30 -5.51 -22.26 12.65
C SER A 30 -4.81 -21.10 13.36
N PRO A 31 -3.49 -20.92 13.20
CA PRO A 31 -2.81 -19.75 13.72
C PRO A 31 -2.90 -18.60 12.71
N GLU A 32 -4.10 -18.30 12.20
CA GLU A 32 -4.30 -17.18 11.27
C GLU A 32 -5.26 -16.11 11.79
N VAL A 33 -5.68 -16.20 13.05
CA VAL A 33 -6.51 -15.16 13.68
C VAL A 33 -5.96 -14.82 15.05
N THR A 34 -4.81 -14.16 15.09
CA THR A 34 -4.50 -13.08 16.05
C THR A 34 -3.12 -12.52 15.73
N GLY A 35 -3.11 -11.26 15.32
CA GLY A 35 -1.92 -10.43 15.21
C GLY A 35 -1.96 -9.66 13.91
N MET A 36 -2.24 -8.36 14.00
CA MET A 36 -2.11 -7.34 12.95
C MET A 36 -3.41 -6.81 12.30
N ALA A 37 -4.29 -6.22 13.12
CA ALA A 37 -4.78 -4.86 12.81
C ALA A 37 -3.61 -3.83 12.90
N ASP A 38 -2.44 -4.19 12.38
CA ASP A 38 -1.17 -3.49 12.56
C ASP A 38 -1.13 -2.37 11.53
N ALA A 39 -1.63 -1.23 12.00
CA ALA A 39 -1.44 0.09 11.41
C ALA A 39 -1.59 0.11 9.87
N MET A 40 -2.80 -0.17 9.36
CA MET A 40 -3.13 0.26 8.01
C MET A 40 -3.18 1.78 7.99
N GLN A 41 -2.01 2.40 7.75
CA GLN A 41 -1.88 3.85 7.63
C GLN A 41 -2.75 4.30 6.45
N PRO A 42 -3.82 5.09 6.66
CA PRO A 42 -4.78 5.45 5.62
C PRO A 42 -4.07 6.23 4.52
N LEU A 43 -4.31 5.87 3.25
CA LEU A 43 -3.79 6.63 2.12
C LEU A 43 -4.36 8.05 2.16
N PRO A 44 -3.52 9.09 2.04
CA PRO A 44 -4.02 10.44 1.84
C PRO A 44 -4.83 10.47 0.55
N HIS A 45 -6.05 11.04 0.60
CA HIS A 45 -6.93 11.12 -0.56
C HIS A 45 -6.43 12.17 -1.54
N ALA A 46 -5.51 11.77 -2.39
CA ALA A 46 -4.93 12.59 -3.44
C ALA A 46 -4.94 11.79 -4.74
N PRO A 47 -5.44 12.35 -5.86
CA PRO A 47 -5.25 11.76 -7.17
C PRO A 47 -3.76 11.66 -7.50
N ILE A 48 -3.33 10.56 -8.12
CA ILE A 48 -1.92 10.37 -8.52
C ILE A 48 -1.45 11.48 -9.46
N GLY A 49 -2.34 11.96 -10.34
CA GLY A 49 -2.07 13.08 -11.24
C GLY A 49 -1.73 14.38 -10.51
N MET A 50 -2.37 14.66 -9.36
CA MET A 50 -2.04 15.86 -8.57
C MET A 50 -0.67 15.72 -7.88
N ILE A 51 -0.31 14.51 -7.44
CA ILE A 51 1.02 14.24 -6.90
C ILE A 51 2.07 14.48 -7.98
N LEU A 52 1.86 13.97 -9.20
CA LEU A 52 2.77 14.17 -10.33
C LEU A 52 2.88 15.66 -10.70
N GLY A 53 1.75 16.37 -10.76
CA GLY A 53 1.73 17.81 -11.02
C GLY A 53 2.46 18.62 -9.95
N LEU A 54 2.35 18.25 -8.67
CA LEU A 54 3.13 18.87 -7.59
C LEU A 54 4.63 18.68 -7.79
N LEU A 55 5.06 17.48 -8.15
CA LEU A 55 6.48 17.18 -8.38
C LEU A 55 7.03 17.92 -9.61
N GLU A 56 6.22 18.04 -10.65
CA GLU A 56 6.54 18.81 -11.85
C GLU A 56 6.65 20.30 -11.54
N HIS A 57 5.69 20.86 -10.82
CA HIS A 57 5.73 22.25 -10.37
C HIS A 57 6.99 22.54 -9.55
N LEU A 58 7.29 21.72 -8.53
CA LEU A 58 8.49 21.89 -7.72
C LEU A 58 9.78 21.74 -8.52
N LYS A 59 9.81 20.90 -9.57
CA LYS A 59 11.00 20.77 -10.44
C LYS A 59 11.34 22.09 -11.12
N ASP A 60 10.33 22.88 -11.49
CA ASP A 60 10.50 24.15 -12.20
C ASP A 60 10.76 25.33 -11.25
N VAL A 61 10.48 25.17 -9.94
CA VAL A 61 10.81 26.15 -8.91
C VAL A 61 12.32 26.12 -8.59
N PRO A 62 12.98 27.30 -8.49
CA PRO A 62 14.40 27.37 -8.12
C PRO A 62 14.74 26.59 -6.85
N GLY A 63 15.66 25.65 -6.96
CA GLY A 63 16.12 24.82 -5.84
C GLY A 63 15.19 23.65 -5.49
N GLY A 64 14.02 23.54 -6.12
CA GLY A 64 13.05 22.48 -5.84
C GLY A 64 12.29 22.67 -4.53
N ARG A 65 12.17 23.91 -4.05
CA ARG A 65 11.60 24.26 -2.74
C ARG A 65 10.63 25.42 -2.85
N GLU A 66 9.47 25.28 -2.22
CA GLU A 66 8.47 26.34 -2.13
C GLU A 66 7.79 26.38 -0.77
N ASP A 67 7.27 27.54 -0.41
CA ASP A 67 6.40 27.73 0.75
C ASP A 67 5.04 27.07 0.49
N LEU A 68 4.59 26.20 1.40
CA LEU A 68 3.32 25.47 1.27
C LEU A 68 2.13 26.41 1.03
N TYR A 69 2.11 27.59 1.67
CA TYR A 69 1.02 28.54 1.53
C TYR A 69 0.95 29.16 0.13
N LYS A 70 2.02 29.05 -0.66
CA LYS A 70 2.09 29.59 -2.02
C LYS A 70 1.74 28.59 -3.10
N LEU A 71 1.58 27.30 -2.78
CA LEU A 71 1.31 26.25 -3.77
C LEU A 71 -0.04 26.39 -4.48
N GLY A 72 -1.05 26.89 -3.78
CA GLY A 72 -2.43 26.95 -4.30
C GLY A 72 -2.55 27.74 -5.60
N GLY A 73 -2.01 28.97 -5.61
CA GLY A 73 -2.10 29.87 -6.76
C GLY A 73 -1.53 29.29 -8.06
N PRO A 74 -0.25 28.87 -8.10
CA PRO A 74 0.37 28.27 -9.27
C PRO A 74 -0.30 26.99 -9.76
N MET A 75 -0.80 26.15 -8.85
CA MET A 75 -1.45 24.89 -9.22
C MET A 75 -2.94 25.06 -9.55
N GLY A 76 -3.56 26.21 -9.26
CA GLY A 76 -4.97 26.47 -9.48
C GLY A 76 -5.90 25.74 -8.50
N TYR A 77 -5.41 25.42 -7.30
CA TYR A 77 -6.16 24.71 -6.25
C TYR A 77 -6.17 25.51 -4.95
N GLU A 78 -7.15 25.24 -4.10
CA GLU A 78 -7.14 25.73 -2.73
C GLU A 78 -6.09 24.96 -1.91
N LEU A 79 -5.55 25.61 -0.86
CA LEU A 79 -4.51 25.00 -0.04
C LEU A 79 -4.99 23.70 0.62
N ASP A 80 -6.23 23.68 1.12
CA ASP A 80 -6.80 22.52 1.80
C ASP A 80 -6.91 21.30 0.88
N ASP A 81 -7.13 21.50 -0.43
CA ASP A 81 -7.17 20.44 -1.44
C ASP A 81 -5.76 19.89 -1.74
N LEU A 82 -4.72 20.71 -1.52
CA LEU A 82 -3.33 20.31 -1.71
C LEU A 82 -2.73 19.62 -0.48
N LEU A 83 -3.29 19.79 0.72
CA LEU A 83 -2.76 19.15 1.93
C LEU A 83 -2.69 17.61 1.79
N PRO A 84 -3.73 16.89 1.30
CA PRO A 84 -3.62 15.46 1.03
C PRO A 84 -2.54 15.12 0.00
N VAL A 85 -2.35 15.96 -1.02
CA VAL A 85 -1.35 15.76 -2.08
C VAL A 85 0.07 15.88 -1.54
N THR A 86 0.34 16.89 -0.73
CA THR A 86 1.65 17.11 -0.09
C THR A 86 1.98 15.99 0.90
N GLU A 87 1.00 15.52 1.68
CA GLU A 87 1.19 14.38 2.58
C GLU A 87 1.39 13.07 1.81
N ALA A 88 0.69 12.85 0.69
CA ALA A 88 0.92 11.71 -0.18
C ALA A 88 2.35 11.70 -0.76
N ALA A 89 2.79 12.83 -1.32
CA ALA A 89 4.14 12.97 -1.87
C ALA A 89 5.21 12.74 -0.80
N LYS A 90 5.00 13.26 0.42
CA LYS A 90 5.89 13.06 1.57
C LYS A 90 5.93 11.60 2.00
N ARG A 91 4.77 10.95 2.07
CA ARG A 91 4.66 9.52 2.41
C ARG A 91 5.35 8.61 1.39
N LEU A 92 5.36 8.99 0.11
CA LEU A 92 6.12 8.32 -0.94
C LEU A 92 7.63 8.61 -0.86
N GLY A 93 8.06 9.54 0.00
CA GLY A 93 9.46 9.96 0.14
C GLY A 93 9.96 10.83 -1.00
N LEU A 94 9.06 11.43 -1.78
CA LEU A 94 9.38 12.25 -2.96
C LEU A 94 9.57 13.73 -2.59
N VAL A 95 8.98 14.14 -1.47
CA VAL A 95 9.18 15.48 -0.89
C VAL A 95 9.45 15.37 0.61
N ARG A 96 10.03 16.42 1.18
CA ARG A 96 10.10 16.66 2.61
C ARG A 96 9.42 17.99 2.93
N ILE A 97 8.81 18.07 4.11
CA ILE A 97 8.20 19.31 4.61
C ILE A 97 8.95 19.73 5.87
N VAL A 98 9.50 20.95 5.87
CA VAL A 98 10.28 21.50 6.98
C VAL A 98 9.88 22.95 7.21
N ALA A 99 9.38 23.25 8.41
CA ALA A 99 9.02 24.61 8.83
C ALA A 99 8.07 25.35 7.87
N GLY A 100 7.12 24.64 7.25
CA GLY A 100 6.16 25.21 6.31
C GLY A 100 6.60 25.21 4.85
N ASP A 101 7.85 24.83 4.57
CA ASP A 101 8.33 24.68 3.19
C ASP A 101 8.28 23.22 2.75
N ILE A 102 7.88 23.02 1.49
CA ILE A 102 7.96 21.75 0.79
C ILE A 102 9.20 21.73 -0.11
N GLU A 103 9.93 20.62 -0.14
CA GLU A 103 11.12 20.47 -0.98
C GLU A 103 11.21 19.07 -1.58
N LEU A 104 11.59 18.97 -2.86
CA LEU A 104 11.90 17.71 -3.52
C LEU A 104 13.08 16.99 -2.85
N THR A 105 12.90 15.71 -2.53
CA THR A 105 14.01 14.82 -2.17
C THR A 105 14.86 14.50 -3.40
N PRO A 106 16.08 13.94 -3.25
CA PRO A 106 16.84 13.45 -4.40
C PRO A 106 16.04 12.49 -5.28
N GLU A 107 15.27 11.60 -4.66
CA GLU A 107 14.36 10.65 -5.31
C GLU A 107 13.23 11.36 -6.06
N GLY A 108 12.63 12.38 -5.44
CA GLY A 108 11.61 13.22 -6.06
C GLY A 108 12.11 13.94 -7.29
N LYS A 109 13.33 14.51 -7.24
CA LYS A 109 13.97 15.18 -8.39
C LYS A 109 14.17 14.22 -9.56
N VAL A 110 14.66 13.00 -9.27
CA VAL A 110 14.86 11.97 -10.29
C VAL A 110 13.52 11.54 -10.91
N LEU A 111 12.47 11.35 -10.10
CA LEU A 111 11.15 10.97 -10.60
C LEU A 111 10.51 12.09 -11.43
N ALA A 112 10.60 13.35 -10.99
CA ALA A 112 10.03 14.50 -11.68
C ALA A 112 10.69 14.80 -13.04
N ALA A 113 11.97 14.43 -13.19
CA ALA A 113 12.73 14.56 -14.43
C ALA A 113 12.64 13.34 -15.37
N ALA A 114 12.04 12.23 -14.91
CA ALA A 114 11.94 11.01 -15.71
C ALA A 114 10.85 11.11 -16.79
N GLU A 115 11.15 10.55 -17.95
CA GLU A 115 10.18 10.35 -19.03
C GLU A 115 9.14 9.29 -18.66
N GLU A 116 7.98 9.30 -19.33
CA GLU A 116 6.79 8.57 -18.90
C GLU A 116 7.01 7.07 -18.56
N PRO A 117 7.69 6.24 -19.40
CA PRO A 117 7.89 4.83 -19.07
C PRO A 117 8.75 4.64 -17.80
N GLU A 118 9.84 5.40 -17.69
CA GLU A 118 10.73 5.34 -16.54
C GLU A 118 10.06 5.89 -15.28
N ARG A 119 9.26 6.95 -15.42
CA ARG A 119 8.51 7.58 -14.32
C ARG A 119 7.50 6.62 -13.72
N LYS A 120 6.74 5.88 -14.55
CA LYS A 120 5.84 4.81 -14.10
C LYS A 120 6.59 3.70 -13.39
N GLU A 121 7.69 3.21 -13.97
CA GLU A 121 8.51 2.16 -13.38
C GLU A 121 9.02 2.57 -11.99
N ARG A 122 9.57 3.79 -11.89
CA ARG A 122 10.03 4.39 -10.63
C ARG A 122 8.90 4.51 -9.62
N MET A 123 7.77 5.09 -10.02
CA MET A 123 6.60 5.27 -9.15
C MET A 123 6.12 3.93 -8.59
N SER A 124 6.06 2.89 -9.43
CA SER A 124 5.65 1.54 -9.02
C SER A 124 6.44 1.01 -7.82
N ARG A 125 7.75 1.34 -7.72
CA ARG A 125 8.62 0.89 -6.62
C ARG A 125 8.24 1.53 -5.29
N TYR A 126 7.73 2.76 -5.28
CA TYR A 126 7.22 3.41 -4.08
C TYR A 126 5.84 2.89 -3.71
N LEU A 127 4.95 2.77 -4.70
CA LEU A 127 3.58 2.29 -4.49
C LEU A 127 3.52 0.87 -3.93
N ARG A 128 4.38 -0.04 -4.41
CA ARG A 128 4.47 -1.43 -3.93
C ARG A 128 4.89 -1.55 -2.45
N LYS A 129 5.34 -0.47 -1.82
CA LYS A 129 5.68 -0.42 -0.38
C LYS A 129 4.50 -0.02 0.50
N LEU A 130 3.43 0.55 -0.07
CA LEU A 130 2.26 0.97 0.68
C LEU A 130 1.42 -0.25 1.07
N SER A 131 1.05 -0.37 2.35
CA SER A 131 0.45 -1.58 2.92
C SER A 131 -0.77 -2.08 2.14
N LEU A 132 -1.73 -1.21 1.83
CA LEU A 132 -2.95 -1.58 1.10
C LEU A 132 -2.63 -2.05 -0.34
N ILE A 133 -1.77 -1.33 -1.06
CA ILE A 133 -1.37 -1.69 -2.43
C ILE A 133 -0.59 -3.01 -2.46
N ALA A 134 0.35 -3.19 -1.52
CA ALA A 134 1.14 -4.39 -1.39
C ALA A 134 0.28 -5.60 -1.04
N ASP A 135 -0.72 -5.42 -0.18
CA ASP A 135 -1.68 -6.46 0.18
C ASP A 135 -2.53 -6.92 -1.00
N ILE A 136 -3.11 -5.98 -1.75
CA ILE A 136 -3.92 -6.29 -2.93
C ILE A 136 -3.08 -7.05 -3.95
N ARG A 137 -1.92 -6.51 -4.31
CA ARG A 137 -1.03 -7.16 -5.27
C ARG A 137 -0.66 -8.58 -4.84
N ARG A 138 -0.24 -8.78 -3.58
CA ARG A 138 0.12 -10.11 -3.06
C ARG A 138 -1.05 -11.08 -3.11
N ALA A 139 -2.27 -10.62 -2.86
CA ALA A 139 -3.44 -11.48 -2.93
C ALA A 139 -3.73 -11.94 -4.36
N VAL A 140 -3.57 -11.05 -5.34
CA VAL A 140 -3.70 -11.38 -6.77
C VAL A 140 -2.61 -12.38 -7.19
N GLU A 141 -1.34 -12.12 -6.82
CA GLU A 141 -0.20 -12.99 -7.14
C GLU A 141 -0.30 -14.40 -6.53
N ARG A 142 -0.87 -14.51 -5.33
CA ARG A 142 -1.04 -15.80 -4.63
C ARG A 142 -2.30 -16.55 -5.07
N SER A 143 -3.21 -15.88 -5.77
CA SER A 143 -4.44 -16.49 -6.24
C SER A 143 -4.18 -17.43 -7.41
N ARG A 144 -4.81 -18.61 -7.40
CA ARG A 144 -4.70 -19.57 -8.51
C ARG A 144 -5.29 -19.03 -9.81
N SER A 145 -6.31 -18.17 -9.72
CA SER A 145 -6.95 -17.52 -10.86
C SER A 145 -6.24 -16.23 -11.30
N GLY A 146 -5.20 -15.79 -10.58
CA GLY A 146 -4.59 -14.47 -10.80
C GLY A 146 -5.56 -13.32 -10.54
N ARG A 147 -6.58 -13.54 -9.71
CA ARG A 147 -7.68 -12.62 -9.40
C ARG A 147 -7.93 -12.55 -7.91
N ALA A 148 -8.31 -11.37 -7.40
CA ALA A 148 -8.71 -11.19 -6.00
C ALA A 148 -9.98 -10.33 -5.89
N PRO A 149 -11.03 -10.81 -5.20
CA PRO A 149 -12.31 -10.09 -5.13
C PRO A 149 -12.20 -8.78 -4.34
N ARG A 150 -12.82 -7.72 -4.85
CA ARG A 150 -12.85 -6.39 -4.23
C ARG A 150 -13.42 -6.41 -2.82
N ASN A 151 -14.55 -7.09 -2.64
CA ASN A 151 -15.29 -7.10 -1.39
C ASN A 151 -14.46 -7.64 -0.21
N ARG A 152 -13.53 -8.57 -0.46
CA ARG A 152 -12.58 -9.05 0.56
C ARG A 152 -11.77 -7.91 1.20
N PHE A 153 -11.35 -6.92 0.42
CA PHE A 153 -10.56 -5.81 0.93
C PHE A 153 -11.44 -4.76 1.60
N LEU A 154 -12.65 -4.53 1.08
CA LEU A 154 -13.62 -3.64 1.71
C LEU A 154 -14.06 -4.13 3.09
N GLU A 155 -14.42 -5.40 3.23
CA GLU A 155 -14.79 -6.00 4.52
C GLU A 155 -13.71 -5.78 5.56
N ARG A 156 -12.45 -6.02 5.18
CA ARG A 156 -11.30 -5.79 6.05
C ARG A 156 -11.08 -4.31 6.38
N LEU A 157 -11.23 -3.41 5.40
CA LEU A 157 -11.12 -1.96 5.64
C LEU A 157 -12.23 -1.46 6.57
N ARG A 158 -13.45 -2.01 6.46
CA ARG A 158 -14.60 -1.67 7.31
C ARG A 158 -14.41 -2.05 8.78
N GLU A 159 -13.41 -2.88 9.12
CA GLU A 159 -13.03 -3.14 10.51
C GLU A 159 -12.43 -1.90 11.20
N SER A 160 -11.88 -0.96 10.42
CA SER A 160 -11.19 0.25 10.93
C SER A 160 -11.77 1.57 10.40
N PHE A 161 -12.53 1.52 9.31
CA PHE A 161 -13.06 2.70 8.61
C PHE A 161 -14.57 2.59 8.42
N SER A 162 -15.23 3.74 8.24
CA SER A 162 -16.63 3.74 7.76
C SER A 162 -16.70 3.16 6.35
N GLU A 163 -17.89 2.73 5.92
CA GLU A 163 -18.07 2.20 4.57
C GLU A 163 -17.62 3.18 3.48
N ALA A 164 -18.03 4.45 3.59
CA ALA A 164 -17.63 5.50 2.66
C ALA A 164 -16.10 5.71 2.65
N GLU A 165 -15.45 5.58 3.80
CA GLU A 165 -14.00 5.74 3.90
C GLU A 165 -13.25 4.52 3.33
N ALA A 166 -13.73 3.30 3.60
CA ALA A 166 -13.17 2.08 3.00
C ALA A 166 -13.22 2.12 1.47
N GLU A 167 -14.35 2.56 0.91
CA GLU A 167 -14.55 2.82 -0.52
C GLU A 167 -13.53 3.83 -1.06
N ARG A 168 -13.38 4.98 -0.38
CA ARG A 168 -12.40 6.01 -0.76
C ARG A 168 -10.96 5.50 -0.71
N GLN A 169 -10.57 4.79 0.35
CA GLN A 169 -9.24 4.21 0.49
C GLN A 169 -8.91 3.25 -0.66
N LEU A 170 -9.86 2.39 -1.02
CA LEU A 170 -9.67 1.44 -2.11
C LEU A 170 -9.63 2.13 -3.48
N SER A 171 -10.44 3.16 -3.68
CA SER A 171 -10.43 4.01 -4.88
C SER A 171 -9.09 4.73 -5.05
N THR A 172 -8.55 5.36 -3.98
CA THR A 172 -7.23 5.99 -3.98
C THR A 172 -6.13 4.96 -4.30
N ALA A 173 -6.18 3.78 -3.68
CA ALA A 173 -5.21 2.71 -3.96
C ALA A 173 -5.25 2.27 -5.43
N LEU A 174 -6.44 2.15 -6.02
CA LEU A 174 -6.63 1.76 -7.41
C LEU A 174 -6.12 2.82 -8.39
N ASP A 175 -6.43 4.10 -8.15
CA ASP A 175 -5.92 5.21 -8.97
C ASP A 175 -4.38 5.19 -9.04
N TRP A 176 -3.74 5.07 -7.88
CA TRP A 176 -2.28 5.02 -7.81
C TRP A 176 -1.72 3.76 -8.47
N ALA A 177 -2.32 2.59 -8.19
CA ALA A 177 -1.87 1.31 -8.72
C ALA A 177 -1.97 1.21 -10.25
N ARG A 178 -3.00 1.81 -10.85
CA ARG A 178 -3.18 1.86 -12.31
C ARG A 178 -2.09 2.69 -12.98
N TYR A 179 -1.75 3.85 -12.43
CA TYR A 179 -0.63 4.66 -12.96
C TYR A 179 0.70 3.91 -12.90
N GLY A 180 1.00 3.30 -11.75
CA GLY A 180 2.25 2.55 -11.54
C GLY A 180 2.23 1.11 -12.05
N GLU A 181 1.20 0.69 -12.79
CA GLU A 181 1.06 -0.66 -13.36
C GLU A 181 1.32 -1.76 -12.31
N VAL A 182 0.79 -1.55 -11.09
CA VAL A 182 0.99 -2.46 -9.94
C VAL A 182 -0.04 -3.58 -9.93
N PHE A 183 -1.29 -3.22 -10.16
CA PHE A 183 -2.46 -4.07 -10.41
C PHE A 183 -3.51 -3.21 -11.12
N ASP A 184 -4.50 -3.86 -11.72
CA ASP A 184 -5.67 -3.22 -12.30
C ASP A 184 -6.95 -3.80 -11.68
N PHE A 185 -8.11 -3.31 -12.11
CA PHE A 185 -9.42 -3.71 -11.63
C PHE A 185 -10.36 -3.99 -12.79
N ASP A 186 -10.97 -5.18 -12.76
CA ASP A 186 -12.04 -5.58 -13.66
C ASP A 186 -13.39 -5.17 -13.02
N PRO A 187 -14.09 -4.17 -13.58
CA PRO A 187 -15.36 -3.69 -13.03
C PRO A 187 -16.52 -4.66 -13.23
N ASP A 188 -16.48 -5.52 -14.25
CA ASP A 188 -17.56 -6.46 -14.53
C ASP A 188 -17.52 -7.63 -13.55
N ALA A 189 -16.31 -8.10 -13.22
CA ALA A 189 -16.10 -9.16 -12.24
C ALA A 189 -16.00 -8.68 -10.79
N GLU A 190 -15.79 -7.37 -10.58
CA GLU A 190 -15.41 -6.78 -9.30
C GLU A 190 -14.14 -7.40 -8.67
N GLU A 191 -13.11 -7.63 -9.50
CA GLU A 191 -11.87 -8.28 -9.07
C GLU A 191 -10.63 -7.49 -9.46
N PHE A 192 -9.62 -7.50 -8.58
CA PHE A 192 -8.29 -7.03 -8.91
C PHE A 192 -7.53 -8.08 -9.72
N VAL A 193 -6.76 -7.60 -10.70
CA VAL A 193 -5.94 -8.41 -11.62
C VAL A 193 -4.56 -7.81 -11.78
N LEU A 194 -3.59 -8.58 -12.29
CA LEU A 194 -2.33 -7.99 -12.73
C LEU A 194 -2.48 -7.41 -14.14
N PRO A 195 -1.75 -6.33 -14.49
CA PRO A 195 -1.75 -5.81 -15.85
C PRO A 195 -1.15 -6.85 -16.82
N PRO A 196 -1.52 -6.82 -18.12
CA PRO A 196 -0.87 -7.65 -19.12
C PRO A 196 0.62 -7.28 -19.22
N SER A 197 1.48 -8.30 -19.21
CA SER A 197 2.94 -8.19 -19.37
C SER A 197 3.38 -8.02 -20.81
#